data_AF-A0A431LXR5-F1
#
_entry.id   AF-A0A431LXR5-F1
#
_cell.length_a   1.000
_cell.length_b   1.000
_cell.length_c   1.000
_cell.angle_alpha   90.00
_cell.angle_beta   90.00
_cell.angle_gamma   90.00
#
_symmetry.space_group_name_H-M   'P 1'
#
loop_
_entity.id
_entity.type
_entity.pdbx_description
1 polymer ?
#
loop_
_entity_poly.entity_id
_entity_poly.type
_entity_poly.pdbx_seq_one_letter_code
_entity_poly.pdbx_strand_id
1 'polypeptide(L)'
;MIQFPDPTKVVKRVIELLGGVEKTRQITDQELDDMKRRWSQDVESIGRILRAHLYVEHYMTEYLSKANPQLGSIEKAKLSFAQKLALLDPNDPRLQEVKEGIKHLNVIRNRLAHRLNVTVTAEDSAIFLRAPYFGEMREERTKPNKPSSQPLDILEEFAQHASHAFSQKFSAVGQAFARAMDECSEPPTT
;
A
#
# COMPACT_ATOMS: atom_id res chain seq x y z
N MET A 1 23.85 11.29 -38.49
CA MET A 1 23.25 9.94 -38.60
C MET A 1 24.29 8.93 -38.16
N ILE A 2 23.99 8.08 -37.17
CA ILE A 2 24.85 6.97 -36.82
C ILE A 2 24.61 5.87 -37.85
N GLN A 3 25.61 5.55 -38.66
CA GLN A 3 25.52 4.46 -39.63
C GLN A 3 25.94 3.16 -38.93
N PHE A 4 24.98 2.27 -38.71
CA PHE A 4 25.27 0.96 -38.13
C PHE A 4 26.03 0.08 -39.15
N PRO A 5 26.99 -0.75 -38.68
CA PRO A 5 27.67 -1.72 -39.52
C PRO A 5 26.72 -2.80 -40.07
N ASP A 6 27.16 -3.51 -41.12
CA ASP A 6 26.43 -4.62 -41.73
C ASP A 6 26.02 -5.67 -40.68
N PRO A 7 24.70 -5.86 -40.44
CA PRO A 7 24.20 -6.77 -39.41
C PRO A 7 24.70 -8.20 -39.56
N THR A 8 24.87 -8.67 -40.80
CA THR A 8 25.31 -10.05 -41.07
C THR A 8 26.75 -10.26 -40.60
N LYS A 9 27.62 -9.28 -40.87
CA LYS A 9 29.03 -9.31 -40.44
C LYS A 9 29.13 -9.22 -38.91
N VAL A 10 28.30 -8.38 -38.29
CA VAL A 10 28.26 -8.23 -36.84
C VAL A 10 27.83 -9.54 -36.17
N VAL A 11 26.71 -10.13 -36.59
CA VAL A 11 26.20 -11.38 -36.01
C VAL A 11 27.20 -12.52 -36.17
N LYS A 12 27.79 -12.70 -37.36
CA LYS A 12 28.82 -13.72 -37.59
C LYS A 12 30.00 -13.52 -36.65
N ARG A 13 30.48 -12.28 -36.49
CA ARG A 13 31.60 -11.98 -35.61
C ARG A 13 31.26 -12.21 -34.14
N VAL A 14 30.04 -11.89 -33.70
CA VAL A 14 29.58 -12.18 -32.34
C VAL A 14 29.58 -13.69 -32.07
N ILE A 15 29.07 -14.50 -32.99
CA ILE A 15 29.07 -15.97 -32.86
C ILE A 15 30.50 -16.51 -32.74
N GLU A 16 31.43 -16.01 -33.55
CA GLU A 16 32.85 -16.37 -33.45
C GLU A 16 33.44 -16.01 -32.08
N LEU A 17 33.19 -14.78 -31.59
CA LEU A 17 33.70 -14.30 -30.30
C LEU A 17 33.15 -15.10 -29.12
N LEU A 18 31.91 -15.56 -29.20
CA LEU A 18 31.27 -16.35 -28.15
C LEU A 18 31.61 -17.85 -28.23
N GLY A 19 32.42 -18.29 -29.21
CA GLY A 19 32.92 -19.66 -29.32
C GLY A 19 32.02 -20.59 -30.14
N GLY A 20 31.29 -20.05 -31.11
CA GLY A 20 30.44 -20.81 -32.03
C GLY A 20 28.95 -20.74 -31.70
N VAL A 21 28.13 -21.27 -32.61
CA VAL A 21 26.66 -21.16 -32.57
C VAL A 21 26.10 -21.79 -31.29
N GLU A 22 26.61 -22.95 -30.89
CA GLU A 22 26.11 -23.69 -29.72
C GLU A 22 26.35 -22.92 -28.42
N LYS A 23 27.56 -22.41 -28.22
CA LYS A 23 27.91 -21.63 -27.02
C LYS A 23 27.19 -20.28 -26.99
N THR A 24 27.01 -19.66 -28.16
CA THR A 24 26.19 -18.44 -28.31
C THR A 24 24.75 -18.71 -27.87
N ARG A 25 24.17 -19.83 -28.31
CA ARG A 25 22.82 -20.22 -27.94
C ARG A 25 22.68 -20.44 -26.43
N GLN A 26 23.59 -21.18 -25.82
CA GLN A 26 23.58 -21.42 -24.38
C GLN A 26 23.65 -20.13 -23.56
N ILE A 27 24.54 -19.20 -23.93
CA ILE A 27 24.66 -17.90 -23.24
C ILE A 27 23.38 -17.09 -23.42
N THR A 28 22.87 -17.00 -24.64
CA THR A 28 21.66 -16.22 -24.94
C THR A 28 20.44 -16.78 -24.23
N ASP A 29 20.27 -18.10 -24.21
CA ASP A 29 19.17 -18.77 -23.52
C ASP A 29 19.23 -18.49 -22.01
N GLN A 30 20.42 -18.56 -21.39
CA GLN A 30 20.62 -18.24 -19.98
C GLN A 30 20.28 -16.77 -19.67
N GLU A 31 20.76 -15.83 -20.48
CA GLU A 31 20.47 -14.40 -20.32
C GLU A 31 18.97 -14.11 -20.47
N LEU A 32 18.32 -14.70 -21.48
CA LEU A 32 16.89 -14.55 -21.71
C LEU A 32 16.07 -15.15 -20.57
N ASP A 33 16.48 -16.27 -20.00
CA ASP A 33 15.78 -16.88 -18.87
C ASP A 33 15.91 -16.04 -17.60
N ASP A 34 17.07 -15.41 -17.36
CA ASP A 34 17.22 -14.45 -16.26
C ASP A 34 16.40 -13.18 -16.48
N MET A 35 16.29 -12.69 -17.72
CA MET A 35 15.39 -11.60 -18.07
C MET A 35 13.92 -11.97 -17.84
N LYS A 36 13.48 -13.15 -18.30
CA LYS A 36 12.11 -13.65 -18.07
C LYS A 36 11.81 -13.78 -16.59
N ARG A 37 12.74 -14.31 -15.77
CA ARG A 37 12.57 -14.39 -14.31
C ARG A 37 12.35 -13.02 -13.68
N ARG A 38 13.06 -11.98 -14.14
CA ARG A 38 12.87 -10.60 -13.67
C ARG A 38 11.60 -9.94 -14.21
N TRP A 39 11.10 -10.39 -15.36
CA TRP A 39 9.84 -9.90 -15.92
C TRP A 39 8.62 -10.52 -15.24
N SER A 40 8.71 -11.81 -14.91
CA SER A 40 7.66 -12.61 -14.27
C SER A 40 7.48 -12.25 -12.79
N GLN A 41 7.01 -11.04 -12.56
CA GLN A 41 6.68 -10.52 -11.23
C GLN A 41 5.33 -11.02 -10.73
N ASP A 42 5.16 -11.04 -9.41
CA ASP A 42 3.87 -11.29 -8.77
C ASP A 42 2.96 -10.06 -8.92
N VAL A 43 2.35 -9.93 -10.09
CA VAL A 43 1.46 -8.82 -10.45
C VAL A 43 0.23 -8.72 -9.54
N GLU A 44 -0.21 -9.83 -8.96
CA GLU A 44 -1.34 -9.84 -8.04
C GLU A 44 -0.98 -9.15 -6.73
N SER A 45 0.13 -9.56 -6.10
CA SER A 45 0.62 -8.92 -4.88
C SER A 45 0.90 -7.43 -5.08
N ILE A 46 1.51 -7.08 -6.22
CA ILE A 46 1.76 -5.68 -6.62
C ILE A 46 0.44 -4.90 -6.70
N GLY A 47 -0.56 -5.46 -7.39
CA GLY A 47 -1.87 -4.84 -7.54
C GLY A 47 -2.60 -4.65 -6.21
N ARG A 48 -2.52 -5.64 -5.31
CA ARG A 48 -3.12 -5.60 -3.97
C ARG A 48 -2.50 -4.51 -3.09
N ILE A 49 -1.18 -4.41 -3.06
CA ILE A 49 -0.45 -3.34 -2.34
C ILE A 49 -0.83 -1.95 -2.89
N LEU A 50 -0.82 -1.80 -4.22
CA LEU A 50 -1.12 -0.52 -4.85
C LEU A 50 -2.58 -0.10 -4.59
N ARG A 51 -3.52 -1.05 -4.71
CA ARG A 51 -4.93 -0.83 -4.39
C ARG A 51 -5.11 -0.36 -2.95
N ALA A 52 -4.50 -1.05 -2.00
CA ALA A 52 -4.56 -0.67 -0.59
C ALA A 52 -4.04 0.76 -0.34
N HIS A 53 -2.91 1.11 -0.94
CA HIS A 53 -2.34 2.46 -0.84
C HIS A 53 -3.28 3.53 -1.41
N LEU A 54 -3.79 3.34 -2.63
CA LEU A 54 -4.69 4.28 -3.28
C LEU A 54 -6.01 4.44 -2.52
N TYR A 55 -6.53 3.34 -1.96
CA TYR A 55 -7.76 3.35 -1.17
C TYR A 55 -7.60 4.22 0.09
N VAL A 56 -6.54 4.01 0.87
CA VAL A 56 -6.25 4.83 2.05
C VAL A 56 -6.03 6.30 1.67
N GLU A 57 -5.28 6.56 0.60
CA GLU A 57 -5.01 7.94 0.16
C GLU A 57 -6.29 8.67 -0.28
N HIS A 58 -7.22 7.98 -0.93
CA HIS A 58 -8.52 8.53 -1.31
C HIS A 58 -9.29 9.02 -0.08
N TYR A 59 -9.51 8.15 0.91
CA TYR A 59 -10.25 8.50 2.13
C TYR A 59 -9.52 9.52 3.00
N MET A 60 -8.19 9.48 3.04
CA MET A 60 -7.39 10.51 3.71
C MET A 60 -7.59 11.88 3.05
N THR A 61 -7.63 11.94 1.72
CA THR A 61 -7.86 13.19 0.97
C THR A 61 -9.28 13.72 1.20
N GLU A 62 -10.29 12.84 1.21
CA GLU A 62 -11.66 13.19 1.55
C GLU A 62 -11.77 13.73 2.98
N TYR A 63 -11.14 13.05 3.95
CA TYR A 63 -11.12 13.47 5.35
C TYR A 63 -10.55 14.88 5.48
N LEU A 64 -9.38 15.15 4.88
CA LEU A 64 -8.75 16.46 4.95
C LEU A 64 -9.64 17.55 4.35
N SER A 65 -10.32 17.26 3.25
CA SER A 65 -11.24 18.18 2.59
C SER A 65 -12.46 18.48 3.46
N LYS A 66 -13.06 17.46 4.09
CA LYS A 66 -14.25 17.58 4.95
C LYS A 66 -13.92 18.23 6.30
N ALA A 67 -12.73 17.93 6.86
CA ALA A 67 -12.26 18.49 8.12
C ALA A 67 -11.89 19.98 8.01
N ASN A 68 -11.52 20.44 6.81
CA ASN A 68 -11.03 21.80 6.58
C ASN A 68 -11.80 22.49 5.43
N PRO A 69 -13.12 22.74 5.57
CA PRO A 69 -13.96 23.25 4.49
C PRO A 69 -13.60 24.66 4.00
N GLN A 70 -12.82 25.40 4.79
CA GLN A 70 -12.35 26.75 4.45
C GLN A 70 -11.06 26.75 3.60
N LEU A 71 -10.39 25.60 3.46
CA LEU A 71 -9.25 25.48 2.57
C LEU A 71 -9.70 25.35 1.11
N GLY A 72 -8.83 25.77 0.20
CA GLY A 72 -8.99 25.44 -1.22
C GLY A 72 -8.95 23.93 -1.46
N SER A 73 -9.15 23.52 -2.72
CA SER A 73 -9.17 22.10 -3.09
C SER A 73 -7.87 21.38 -2.70
N ILE A 74 -7.96 20.47 -1.73
CA ILE A 74 -6.85 19.61 -1.29
C ILE A 74 -6.33 18.75 -2.45
N GLU A 75 -7.21 18.27 -3.31
CA GLU A 75 -6.86 17.50 -4.50
C GLU A 75 -5.99 18.32 -5.48
N LYS A 76 -6.39 19.56 -5.78
CA LYS A 76 -5.63 20.45 -6.67
C LYS A 76 -4.30 20.90 -6.09
N ALA A 77 -4.15 20.87 -4.76
CA ALA A 77 -2.89 21.19 -4.10
C ALA A 77 -1.78 20.16 -4.35
N LYS A 78 -2.10 18.98 -4.93
CA LYS A 78 -1.14 17.92 -5.29
C LYS A 78 -0.20 17.52 -4.14
N LEU A 79 -0.73 17.50 -2.92
CA LEU A 79 0.01 17.07 -1.75
C LEU A 79 0.42 15.60 -1.91
N SER A 80 1.66 15.28 -1.58
CA SER A 80 2.12 13.90 -1.47
C SER A 80 1.43 13.18 -0.32
N PHE A 81 1.42 11.84 -0.36
CA PHE A 81 0.88 11.00 0.71
C PHE A 81 1.44 11.37 2.10
N ALA A 82 2.77 11.57 2.19
CA ALA A 82 3.41 11.93 3.45
C ALA A 82 2.98 13.32 3.96
N GLN A 83 2.78 14.29 3.06
CA GLN A 83 2.26 15.61 3.44
C GLN A 83 0.81 15.53 3.92
N LYS A 84 -0.05 14.75 3.25
CA LYS A 84 -1.42 14.52 3.71
C LYS A 84 -1.46 13.87 5.10
N LEU A 85 -0.62 12.86 5.33
CA LEU A 85 -0.50 12.20 6.63
C LEU A 85 -0.06 13.17 7.74
N ALA A 86 0.82 14.13 7.43
CA ALA A 86 1.26 15.15 8.37
C ALA A 86 0.17 16.18 8.73
N LEU A 87 -0.87 16.31 7.91
CA LEU A 87 -2.00 17.22 8.14
C LEU A 87 -3.14 16.59 8.93
N LEU A 88 -3.05 15.31 9.29
CA LEU A 88 -4.08 14.67 10.11
C LEU A 88 -4.15 15.29 11.51
N ASP A 89 -5.37 15.39 12.04
CA ASP A 89 -5.62 15.93 13.38
C ASP A 89 -4.86 15.13 14.44
N PRO A 90 -3.87 15.73 15.13
CA PRO A 90 -3.10 15.03 16.15
C PRO A 90 -3.95 14.65 17.37
N ASN A 91 -5.10 15.30 17.56
CA ASN A 91 -5.97 15.10 18.71
C ASN A 91 -7.09 14.08 18.45
N ASP A 92 -7.26 13.58 17.22
CA ASP A 92 -8.24 12.52 16.92
C ASP A 92 -7.64 11.14 17.26
N PRO A 93 -8.09 10.47 18.34
CA PRO A 93 -7.48 9.23 18.81
C PRO A 93 -7.57 8.10 17.78
N ARG A 94 -8.63 8.09 16.97
CA ARG A 94 -8.83 7.09 15.91
C ARG A 94 -7.77 7.23 14.82
N LEU A 95 -7.38 8.46 14.50
CA LEU A 95 -6.32 8.70 13.54
C LEU A 95 -4.94 8.37 14.11
N GLN A 96 -4.71 8.66 15.40
CA GLN A 96 -3.47 8.27 16.06
C GLN A 96 -3.30 6.75 16.13
N GLU A 97 -4.38 5.99 16.33
CA GLU A 97 -4.38 4.52 16.34
C GLU A 97 -3.79 3.95 15.04
N VAL A 98 -4.20 4.48 13.89
CA VAL A 98 -3.81 3.94 12.57
C VAL A 98 -2.58 4.63 11.95
N LYS A 99 -2.12 5.74 12.53
CA LYS A 99 -1.08 6.61 11.93
C LYS A 99 0.21 5.87 11.57
N GLU A 100 0.74 5.07 12.49
CA GLU A 100 1.98 4.34 12.26
C GLU A 100 1.82 3.27 11.17
N GLY A 101 0.68 2.57 11.13
CA GLY A 101 0.40 1.62 10.06
C GLY A 101 0.24 2.31 8.70
N ILE A 102 -0.42 3.47 8.62
CA ILE A 102 -0.54 4.25 7.37
C ILE A 102 0.83 4.70 6.88
N LYS A 103 1.69 5.16 7.80
CA LYS A 103 3.08 5.51 7.48
C LYS A 103 3.84 4.32 6.91
N HIS A 104 3.68 3.14 7.52
CA HIS A 104 4.33 1.91 7.07
C HIS A 104 3.81 1.42 5.72
N LEU A 105 2.52 1.59 5.43
CA LEU A 105 1.94 1.32 4.11
C LEU A 105 2.65 2.13 3.00
N ASN A 106 2.99 3.39 3.28
CA ASN A 106 3.78 4.21 2.35
C ASN A 106 5.22 3.68 2.19
N VAL A 107 5.83 3.13 3.23
CA VAL A 107 7.15 2.46 3.15
C VAL A 107 7.08 1.25 2.23
N ILE A 108 6.05 0.39 2.39
CA ILE A 108 5.82 -0.78 1.53
C ILE A 108 5.63 -0.35 0.07
N ARG A 109 4.77 0.66 -0.18
CA ARG A 109 4.55 1.19 -1.53
C ARG A 109 5.83 1.76 -2.14
N ASN A 110 6.64 2.48 -1.37
CA ASN A 110 7.91 3.01 -1.87
C ASN A 110 8.91 1.90 -2.21
N ARG A 111 8.96 0.83 -1.41
CA ARG A 111 9.76 -0.36 -1.75
C ARG A 111 9.31 -0.93 -3.09
N LEU A 112 7.99 -1.07 -3.29
CA LEU A 112 7.39 -1.56 -4.52
C LEU A 112 7.75 -0.70 -5.74
N ALA A 113 7.77 0.63 -5.60
CA ALA A 113 8.13 1.53 -6.69
C ALA A 113 9.62 1.44 -7.12
N HIS A 114 10.50 0.90 -6.28
CA HIS A 114 11.95 0.90 -6.50
C HIS A 114 12.57 -0.48 -6.68
N ARG A 115 11.82 -1.57 -6.47
CA ARG A 115 12.34 -2.94 -6.51
C ARG A 115 11.40 -3.83 -7.31
N LEU A 116 11.99 -4.71 -8.13
CA LEU A 116 11.22 -5.63 -8.97
C LEU A 116 10.48 -6.68 -8.12
N ASN A 117 11.14 -7.30 -7.14
CA ASN A 117 10.54 -8.35 -6.30
C ASN A 117 10.23 -7.81 -4.89
N VAL A 118 9.02 -7.31 -4.66
CA VAL A 118 8.58 -6.86 -3.33
C VAL A 118 7.49 -7.77 -2.80
N THR A 119 7.72 -8.29 -1.60
CA THR A 119 6.74 -9.04 -0.82
C THR A 119 6.47 -8.30 0.49
N VAL A 120 5.26 -8.45 1.01
CA VAL A 120 4.90 -7.99 2.36
C VAL A 120 5.38 -9.04 3.35
N THR A 121 6.23 -8.66 4.30
CA THR A 121 6.82 -9.62 5.25
C THR A 121 6.00 -9.73 6.54
N ALA A 122 6.30 -10.72 7.37
CA ALA A 122 5.67 -10.85 8.69
C ALA A 122 5.99 -9.65 9.60
N GLU A 123 7.18 -9.06 9.46
CA GLU A 123 7.57 -7.85 10.19
C GLU A 123 6.75 -6.64 9.73
N ASP A 124 6.43 -6.57 8.44
CA ASP A 124 5.53 -5.54 7.91
C ASP A 124 4.12 -5.67 8.51
N SER A 125 3.56 -6.88 8.53
CA SER A 125 2.22 -7.11 9.07
C SER A 125 2.14 -6.92 10.58
N ALA A 126 3.21 -7.24 11.32
CA ALA A 126 3.31 -6.99 12.74
C ALA A 126 3.15 -5.50 13.10
N ILE A 127 3.55 -4.58 12.21
CA ILE A 127 3.36 -3.13 12.43
C ILE A 127 1.88 -2.75 12.35
N PHE A 128 1.13 -3.31 11.41
CA PHE A 128 -0.32 -3.07 11.31
C PHE A 128 -1.06 -3.59 12.54
N LEU A 129 -0.68 -4.78 13.03
CA LEU A 129 -1.30 -5.41 14.20
C LEU A 129 -1.00 -4.69 15.53
N ARG A 130 -0.11 -3.70 15.55
CA ARG A 130 0.09 -2.84 16.73
C ARG A 130 -1.04 -1.84 16.93
N ALA A 131 -1.89 -1.62 15.92
CA ALA A 131 -3.13 -0.86 16.07
C ALA A 131 -4.13 -1.71 16.87
N PRO A 132 -4.43 -1.38 18.14
CA PRO A 132 -5.10 -2.32 19.05
C PRO A 132 -6.51 -2.67 18.59
N TYR A 133 -7.30 -1.67 18.17
CA TYR A 133 -8.67 -1.90 17.74
C TYR A 133 -8.72 -2.66 16.41
N PHE A 134 -7.78 -2.42 15.51
CA PHE A 134 -7.66 -3.23 14.30
C PHE A 134 -7.48 -4.72 14.63
N GLY A 135 -6.53 -5.07 15.51
CA GLY A 135 -6.27 -6.46 15.89
C GLY A 135 -7.49 -7.15 16.49
N GLU A 136 -8.14 -6.51 17.47
CA GLU A 136 -9.33 -7.07 18.12
C GLU A 136 -10.51 -7.20 17.16
N MET A 137 -10.81 -6.16 16.36
CA MET A 137 -11.91 -6.20 15.39
C MET A 137 -11.73 -7.28 14.33
N ARG A 138 -10.49 -7.56 13.96
CA ARG A 138 -10.13 -8.61 13.01
C ARG A 138 -10.45 -10.00 13.55
N GLU A 139 -10.09 -10.27 14.80
CA GLU A 139 -10.43 -11.52 15.47
C GLU A 139 -11.95 -11.68 15.61
N GLU A 140 -12.63 -10.68 16.17
CA GLU A 140 -14.09 -10.73 16.41
C GLU A 140 -14.91 -10.96 15.14
N ARG A 141 -14.57 -10.28 14.03
CA ARG A 141 -15.31 -10.38 12.76
C ARG A 141 -15.24 -11.75 12.11
N THR A 142 -14.22 -12.54 12.44
CA THR A 142 -14.03 -13.86 11.84
C THR A 142 -14.60 -15.00 12.65
N LYS A 143 -15.04 -14.76 13.89
CA LYS A 143 -15.61 -15.80 14.74
C LYS A 143 -16.82 -16.49 14.06
N PRO A 144 -16.91 -17.83 14.15
CA PRO A 144 -16.06 -18.72 14.95
C PRO A 144 -14.72 -19.13 14.30
N ASN A 145 -14.44 -18.66 13.08
CA ASN A 145 -13.18 -18.92 12.37
C ASN A 145 -12.04 -18.01 12.89
N LYS A 146 -10.82 -18.30 12.44
CA LYS A 146 -9.65 -17.44 12.67
C LYS A 146 -9.40 -16.54 11.46
N PRO A 147 -8.89 -15.32 11.67
CA PRO A 147 -8.52 -14.45 10.55
C PRO A 147 -7.25 -14.97 9.86
N SER A 148 -7.04 -14.59 8.60
CA SER A 148 -5.87 -15.03 7.82
C SER A 148 -4.56 -14.64 8.52
N SER A 149 -3.50 -15.45 8.42
CA SER A 149 -2.16 -15.04 8.91
C SER A 149 -1.26 -14.48 7.80
N GLN A 150 -1.75 -14.43 6.55
CA GLN A 150 -0.96 -13.97 5.43
C GLN A 150 -0.68 -12.46 5.52
N PRO A 151 0.59 -12.01 5.42
CA PRO A 151 0.93 -10.60 5.58
C PRO A 151 0.18 -9.64 4.63
N LEU A 152 -0.05 -10.08 3.39
CA LEU A 152 -0.75 -9.29 2.39
C LEU A 152 -2.25 -9.13 2.72
N ASP A 153 -2.89 -10.16 3.27
CA ASP A 153 -4.28 -10.08 3.72
C ASP A 153 -4.41 -9.08 4.88
N ILE A 154 -3.49 -9.16 5.86
CA ILE A 154 -3.43 -8.23 7.00
C ILE A 154 -3.25 -6.78 6.52
N LEU A 155 -2.38 -6.55 5.53
CA LEU A 155 -2.18 -5.22 4.94
C LEU A 155 -3.47 -4.66 4.34
N GLU A 156 -4.21 -5.47 3.59
CA GLU A 156 -5.44 -5.01 2.94
C GLU A 156 -6.57 -4.76 3.93
N GLU A 157 -6.73 -5.65 4.92
CA GLU A 157 -7.68 -5.46 6.01
C GLU A 157 -7.34 -4.21 6.83
N PHE A 158 -6.06 -3.97 7.11
CA PHE A 158 -5.62 -2.75 7.77
C PHE A 158 -5.94 -1.51 6.93
N ALA A 159 -5.70 -1.54 5.62
CA ALA A 159 -6.02 -0.43 4.73
C ALA A 159 -7.52 -0.10 4.74
N GLN A 160 -8.39 -1.12 4.80
CA GLN A 160 -9.83 -0.94 4.96
C GLN A 160 -10.19 -0.33 6.32
N HIS A 161 -9.60 -0.83 7.41
CA HIS A 161 -9.80 -0.30 8.76
C HIS A 161 -9.37 1.17 8.88
N ALA A 162 -8.18 1.50 8.41
CA ALA A 162 -7.65 2.86 8.37
C ALA A 162 -8.54 3.80 7.54
N SER A 163 -9.03 3.33 6.39
CA SER A 163 -9.97 4.09 5.56
C SER A 163 -11.30 4.34 6.27
N HIS A 164 -11.77 3.35 7.05
CA HIS A 164 -12.96 3.52 7.86
C HIS A 164 -12.78 4.60 8.93
N ALA A 165 -11.63 4.66 9.60
CA ALA A 165 -11.32 5.70 10.59
C ALA A 165 -11.45 7.13 10.03
N PHE A 166 -11.06 7.35 8.77
CA PHE A 166 -11.28 8.62 8.07
C PHE A 166 -12.75 8.93 7.79
N SER A 167 -13.54 7.90 7.44
CA SER A 167 -14.95 8.07 7.10
C SER A 167 -15.86 8.30 8.31
N GLN A 168 -15.51 7.74 9.47
CA GLN A 168 -16.38 7.70 10.65
C GLN A 168 -16.83 9.09 11.13
N LYS A 169 -15.91 10.06 11.20
CA LYS A 169 -16.21 11.43 11.65
C LYS A 169 -17.31 12.13 10.84
N PHE A 170 -17.47 11.76 9.57
CA PHE A 170 -18.38 12.42 8.64
C PHE A 170 -19.55 11.55 8.18
N SER A 171 -19.60 10.30 8.64
CA SER A 171 -20.74 9.41 8.37
C SER A 171 -21.90 9.72 9.30
N ALA A 172 -23.13 9.63 8.81
CA ALA A 172 -24.33 9.79 9.63
C ALA A 172 -24.36 8.82 10.82
N VAL A 173 -23.89 7.58 10.60
CA VAL A 173 -23.77 6.54 11.64
C VAL A 173 -22.72 6.92 12.68
N GLY A 174 -21.55 7.39 12.27
CA GLY A 174 -20.48 7.80 13.20
C GLY A 174 -20.83 9.06 14.00
N GLN A 175 -21.58 9.99 13.40
CA GLN A 175 -22.13 11.15 14.14
C GLN A 175 -23.19 10.72 15.17
N ALA A 176 -24.06 9.77 14.82
CA ALA A 176 -25.02 9.19 15.77
C ALA A 176 -24.33 8.42 16.90
N PHE A 177 -23.26 7.67 16.59
CA PHE A 177 -22.50 6.92 17.60
C PHE A 177 -21.74 7.84 18.56
N ALA A 178 -21.10 8.90 18.06
CA ALA A 178 -20.43 9.89 18.89
C ALA A 178 -21.42 10.57 19.86
N ARG A 179 -22.59 10.98 19.37
CA ARG A 179 -23.67 11.52 20.21
C ARG A 179 -24.14 10.54 21.28
N ALA A 180 -24.38 9.28 20.91
CA ALA A 180 -24.80 8.26 21.86
C ALA A 180 -23.74 8.00 22.95
N MET A 181 -22.45 8.01 22.60
CA MET A 181 -21.35 7.87 23.57
C MET A 181 -21.29 9.06 24.53
N ASP A 182 -21.44 10.29 24.05
CA ASP A 182 -21.46 11.49 24.90
C ASP A 182 -22.68 11.46 25.86
N GLU A 183 -23.87 11.14 25.34
CA GLU A 183 -25.13 11.06 26.12
C GLU A 183 -25.11 9.95 27.19
N CYS A 184 -24.42 8.83 26.93
CA CYS A 184 -24.32 7.72 27.88
C CYS A 184 -23.16 7.88 28.89
N SER A 185 -22.31 8.90 28.72
CA SER A 185 -21.15 9.16 29.60
C SER A 185 -21.44 10.20 30.68
N GLU A 186 -22.58 10.89 30.64
CA GLU A 186 -22.99 11.80 31.71
C GLU A 186 -23.54 11.00 32.92
N PRO A 187 -23.09 11.28 34.17
CA PRO A 187 -23.70 10.67 35.34
C PRO A 187 -25.12 11.22 35.54
N PRO A 188 -26.03 10.44 36.15
CA PRO A 188 -27.40 10.88 36.35
C PRO A 188 -27.42 12.18 37.17
N THR A 189 -27.99 13.23 36.58
CA THR A 189 -28.22 14.50 37.26
C THR A 189 -29.23 14.28 38.39
N THR A 190 -28.75 14.29 39.63
CA THR A 190 -29.58 14.43 40.85
C THR A 190 -30.32 15.75 40.87
#